data_AF-A0A536WBJ8-F1
#
_entry.id   AF-A0A536WBJ8-F1
#
_cell.length_a   1.000
_cell.length_b   1.000
_cell.length_c   1.000
_cell.angle_alpha   90.00
_cell.angle_beta   90.00
_cell.angle_gamma   90.00
#
_symmetry.space_group_name_H-M   'P 1'
#
loop_
_entity.id
_entity.type
_entity.pdbx_description
1 polymer ?
#
loop_
_entity_poly.entity_id
_entity_poly.type
_entity_poly.pdbx_seq_one_letter_code
_entity_poly.pdbx_strand_id
1 'polypeptide(L)'
;MGRCRRHDEVHGRLRRESRRGAQSRRARQIKIHDGLTGAALVVLAGILLWHIQGFPAMPGQKFGPAWFPGLIAVGLAICGALLIGSGMRERRPWLAAPEWIRSPRARSGIGALLGGLVFYVLAADALGFHITAIVLLAVWIRLLGASWRVTLCVAVLATLVIHLSFYKLLRVPLPWGLLERWAF
;
A
#
# COMPACT_ATOMS: atom_id res chain seq x y z
N MET A 1 51.50 -27.36 6.72
CA MET A 1 50.93 -26.10 6.19
C MET A 1 49.64 -26.27 5.36
N GLY A 2 48.95 -27.42 5.35
CA GLY A 2 47.79 -27.66 4.46
C GLY A 2 46.38 -27.52 5.07
N ARG A 3 46.25 -27.21 6.38
CA ARG A 3 44.95 -27.27 7.09
C ARG A 3 44.19 -25.93 7.15
N CYS A 4 44.88 -24.78 7.15
CA CYS A 4 44.22 -23.45 7.11
C CYS A 4 43.55 -23.17 5.76
N ARG A 5 44.22 -23.45 4.63
CA ARG A 5 43.68 -23.16 3.28
C ARG A 5 42.34 -23.86 3.01
N ARG A 6 42.17 -25.08 3.54
CA ARG A 6 40.93 -25.86 3.33
C ARG A 6 39.74 -25.28 4.08
N HIS A 7 39.97 -24.63 5.23
CA HIS A 7 38.91 -24.02 6.02
C HIS A 7 38.39 -22.73 5.38
N ASP A 8 39.30 -21.93 4.80
CA ASP A 8 38.94 -20.70 4.08
C ASP A 8 38.13 -20.98 2.81
N GLU A 9 38.47 -22.06 2.09
CA GLU A 9 37.71 -22.48 0.90
C GLU A 9 36.29 -22.94 1.23
N VAL A 10 36.10 -23.64 2.35
CA VAL A 10 34.79 -24.11 2.80
C VAL A 10 33.90 -22.94 3.23
N HIS A 11 34.44 -21.97 3.97
CA HIS A 11 33.71 -20.76 4.35
C HIS A 11 33.36 -19.87 3.14
N GLY A 12 34.25 -19.81 2.15
CA GLY A 12 34.00 -19.10 0.89
C GLY A 12 32.85 -19.68 0.07
N ARG A 13 32.72 -21.02 0.03
CA ARG A 13 31.60 -21.70 -0.67
C ARG A 13 30.27 -21.49 0.03
N LEU A 14 30.21 -21.65 1.35
CA LEU A 14 28.98 -21.48 2.13
C LEU A 14 28.42 -20.05 2.02
N ARG A 15 29.28 -19.03 2.01
CA ARG A 15 28.87 -17.63 1.77
C ARG A 15 28.32 -17.40 0.36
N ARG A 16 28.90 -18.06 -0.66
CA ARG A 16 28.45 -17.95 -2.06
C ARG A 16 27.11 -18.65 -2.28
N GLU A 17 26.89 -19.81 -1.66
CA GLU A 17 25.62 -20.54 -1.72
C GLU A 17 24.50 -19.81 -0.99
N SER A 18 24.78 -19.27 0.21
CA SER A 18 23.82 -18.47 0.96
C SER A 18 23.42 -17.18 0.22
N ARG A 19 24.39 -16.49 -0.42
CA ARG A 19 24.08 -15.32 -1.28
C ARG A 19 23.26 -15.69 -2.51
N ARG A 20 23.56 -16.80 -3.19
CA ARG A 20 22.77 -17.29 -4.34
C ARG A 20 21.35 -17.69 -3.92
N GLY A 21 21.17 -18.31 -2.76
CA GLY A 21 19.86 -18.65 -2.20
C GLY A 21 19.02 -17.42 -1.84
N ALA A 22 19.64 -16.40 -1.22
CA ALA A 22 18.97 -15.13 -0.91
C ALA A 22 18.56 -14.36 -2.17
N GLN A 23 19.42 -14.34 -3.20
CA GLN A 23 19.15 -13.68 -4.48
C GLN A 23 18.08 -14.42 -5.31
N SER A 24 18.07 -15.76 -5.27
CA SER A 24 17.05 -16.59 -5.91
C SER A 24 15.68 -16.50 -5.24
N ARG A 25 15.63 -16.36 -3.90
CA ARG A 25 14.37 -16.10 -3.17
C ARG A 25 13.81 -14.70 -3.43
N ARG A 26 14.68 -13.69 -3.56
CA ARG A 26 14.28 -12.31 -3.87
C ARG A 26 13.78 -12.13 -5.30
N ALA A 27 14.20 -13.00 -6.23
CA ALA A 27 13.74 -13.03 -7.62
C ALA A 27 12.50 -13.93 -7.86
N ARG A 28 12.00 -14.66 -6.84
CA ARG A 28 10.88 -15.60 -6.95
C ARG A 28 9.58 -15.08 -6.30
N GLN A 29 9.39 -13.77 -6.34
CA GLN A 29 8.17 -13.09 -5.91
C GLN A 29 8.18 -11.78 -6.70
N ILE A 30 7.50 -11.60 -7.82
CA ILE A 30 6.08 -11.78 -8.15
C ILE A 30 6.07 -12.26 -9.61
N LYS A 31 5.25 -13.27 -9.96
CA LYS A 31 5.04 -13.64 -11.36
C LYS A 31 3.58 -13.41 -11.71
N ILE A 32 3.28 -12.16 -11.99
CA ILE A 32 2.06 -11.73 -12.66
C ILE A 32 2.41 -11.61 -14.14
N HIS A 33 1.42 -11.74 -15.03
CA HIS A 33 1.58 -11.18 -16.37
C HIS A 33 1.49 -9.67 -16.22
N ASP A 34 2.63 -9.06 -15.87
CA ASP A 34 2.80 -7.64 -15.58
C ASP A 34 2.13 -6.78 -16.66
N GLY A 35 2.15 -7.21 -17.92
CA GLY A 35 1.46 -6.56 -19.03
C GLY A 35 -0.07 -6.42 -18.87
N LEU A 36 -0.76 -7.46 -18.41
CA LEU A 36 -2.23 -7.48 -18.32
C LEU A 36 -2.71 -6.67 -17.11
N THR A 37 -2.03 -6.83 -15.97
CA THR A 37 -2.30 -5.99 -14.80
C THR A 37 -1.97 -4.53 -15.10
N GLY A 38 -0.89 -4.27 -15.84
CA GLY A 38 -0.54 -2.92 -16.28
C GLY A 38 -1.60 -2.33 -17.20
N ALA A 39 -2.07 -3.09 -18.19
CA ALA A 39 -3.15 -2.67 -19.08
C ALA A 39 -4.45 -2.38 -18.32
N ALA A 40 -4.84 -3.26 -17.38
CA ALA A 40 -6.02 -3.06 -16.54
C ALA A 40 -5.91 -1.77 -15.70
N LEU A 41 -4.73 -1.49 -15.12
CA LEU A 41 -4.47 -0.28 -14.36
C LEU A 41 -4.55 0.99 -15.22
N VAL A 42 -4.01 0.96 -16.45
CA VAL A 42 -4.09 2.09 -17.39
C VAL A 42 -5.53 2.34 -17.83
N VAL A 43 -6.29 1.28 -18.14
CA VAL A 43 -7.72 1.41 -18.50
C VAL A 43 -8.51 2.00 -17.34
N LEU A 44 -8.30 1.49 -16.12
CA LEU A 44 -8.94 2.02 -14.92
C LEU A 44 -8.59 3.51 -14.69
N ALA A 45 -7.31 3.88 -14.86
CA ALA A 45 -6.88 5.27 -14.76
C ALA A 45 -7.57 6.16 -15.80
N GLY A 46 -7.70 5.70 -17.05
CA GLY A 46 -8.42 6.41 -18.10
C GLY A 46 -9.90 6.64 -17.76
N ILE A 47 -10.57 5.60 -17.25
CA ILE A 47 -11.97 5.70 -16.78
C ILE A 47 -12.08 6.74 -15.65
N LEU A 48 -11.17 6.73 -14.68
CA LEU A 48 -11.17 7.71 -13.59
C LEU A 48 -10.96 9.13 -14.11
N LEU A 49 -9.98 9.35 -15.00
CA LEU A 49 -9.69 10.66 -15.58
C LEU A 49 -10.85 11.20 -16.43
N TRP A 50 -11.61 10.31 -17.07
CA TRP A 50 -12.83 10.68 -17.78
C TRP A 50 -13.95 11.04 -16.81
N HIS A 51 -14.16 10.24 -15.75
CA HIS A 51 -15.25 10.45 -14.80
C HIS A 51 -15.10 11.75 -13.99
N ILE A 52 -13.87 12.13 -13.61
CA ILE A 52 -13.62 13.36 -12.85
C ILE A 52 -13.91 14.64 -13.65
N GLN A 53 -14.00 14.58 -14.98
CA GLN A 53 -14.40 15.74 -15.80
C GLN A 53 -15.86 16.16 -15.53
N GLY A 54 -16.69 15.24 -15.02
CA GLY A 54 -18.08 15.52 -14.67
C GLY A 54 -18.25 16.16 -13.29
N PHE A 55 -17.19 16.37 -12.52
CA PHE A 55 -17.30 16.90 -11.16
C PHE A 55 -17.52 18.42 -11.18
N PRO A 56 -18.55 18.94 -10.47
CA PRO A 56 -18.81 20.37 -10.43
C PRO A 56 -17.66 21.11 -9.73
N ALA A 57 -17.20 22.20 -10.33
CA ALA A 57 -16.22 23.08 -9.70
C ALA A 57 -16.87 23.80 -8.51
N MET A 58 -16.24 23.72 -7.33
CA MET A 58 -16.72 24.40 -6.13
C MET A 58 -16.17 25.83 -6.10
N PRO A 59 -17.01 26.88 -6.23
CA PRO A 59 -16.56 28.26 -6.20
C PRO A 59 -16.00 28.60 -4.82
N GLY A 60 -14.81 29.23 -4.77
CA GLY A 60 -14.15 29.66 -3.53
C GLY A 60 -13.15 28.66 -2.91
N GLN A 61 -12.98 27.46 -3.47
CA GLN A 61 -12.00 26.48 -2.99
C GLN A 61 -10.84 26.30 -4.00
N LYS A 62 -9.59 26.40 -3.52
CA LYS A 62 -8.39 26.30 -4.37
C LYS A 62 -8.17 24.92 -4.98
N PHE A 63 -8.65 23.87 -4.33
CA PHE A 63 -8.55 22.48 -4.78
C PHE A 63 -9.95 21.89 -4.87
N GLY A 64 -10.39 21.58 -6.10
CA GLY A 64 -11.68 20.95 -6.38
C GLY A 64 -11.71 19.44 -6.08
N PRO A 65 -12.91 18.83 -6.08
CA PRO A 65 -13.12 17.41 -5.76
C PRO A 65 -12.40 16.44 -6.72
N ALA A 66 -12.06 16.89 -7.92
CA ALA A 66 -11.35 16.11 -8.93
C ALA A 66 -9.83 15.95 -8.66
N TRP A 67 -9.23 16.74 -7.77
CA TRP A 67 -7.78 16.75 -7.55
C TRP A 67 -7.25 15.43 -6.98
N PHE A 68 -7.88 14.93 -5.92
CA PHE A 68 -7.43 13.72 -5.26
C PHE A 68 -7.61 12.49 -6.14
N PRO A 69 -8.80 12.25 -6.75
CA PRO A 69 -8.98 11.14 -7.67
C PRO A 69 -8.09 11.26 -8.92
N GLY A 70 -7.86 12.48 -9.42
CA GLY A 70 -6.96 12.74 -10.53
C GLY A 70 -5.50 12.36 -10.24
N LEU A 71 -4.98 12.73 -9.07
CA LEU A 71 -3.62 12.38 -8.66
C LEU A 71 -3.42 10.85 -8.57
N ILE A 72 -4.39 10.15 -7.97
CA ILE A 72 -4.36 8.69 -7.88
C ILE A 72 -4.45 8.06 -9.28
N ALA A 73 -5.34 8.57 -10.15
CA ALA A 73 -5.46 8.09 -11.53
C ALA A 73 -4.15 8.26 -12.32
N VAL A 74 -3.46 9.40 -12.20
CA VAL A 74 -2.15 9.60 -12.81
C VAL A 74 -1.12 8.61 -12.25
N GLY A 75 -1.08 8.40 -10.93
CA GLY A 75 -0.20 7.41 -10.31
C GLY A 75 -0.44 5.99 -10.83
N LEU A 76 -1.71 5.60 -10.96
CA LEU A 76 -2.13 4.31 -11.54
C LEU A 76 -1.71 4.19 -13.02
N ALA A 77 -1.86 5.26 -13.81
CA ALA A 77 -1.45 5.27 -15.21
C ALA A 77 0.06 5.08 -15.36
N ILE A 78 0.87 5.78 -14.57
CA ILE A 78 2.33 5.64 -14.58
C ILE A 78 2.74 4.23 -14.17
N CYS A 79 2.19 3.72 -13.07
CA CYS A 79 2.49 2.37 -12.59
C CYS A 79 2.09 1.30 -13.63
N GLY A 80 0.90 1.44 -14.23
CA GLY A 80 0.43 0.54 -15.27
C GLY A 80 1.30 0.57 -16.53
N ALA A 81 1.72 1.76 -16.98
CA ALA A 81 2.62 1.91 -18.13
C ALA A 81 3.99 1.26 -17.89
N LEU A 82 4.57 1.45 -16.70
CA LEU A 82 5.83 0.79 -16.31
C LEU A 82 5.69 -0.73 -16.31
N LEU A 83 4.54 -1.25 -15.84
CA LEU A 83 4.27 -2.68 -15.76
C LEU A 83 3.99 -3.31 -17.14
N ILE A 84 3.38 -2.56 -18.07
CA ILE A 84 3.31 -2.94 -19.49
C ILE A 84 4.72 -3.03 -20.09
N GLY A 85 5.57 -2.03 -19.82
CA GLY A 85 6.95 -2.01 -20.28
C GLY A 85 7.78 -3.19 -19.77
N SER A 86 7.59 -3.60 -18.51
CA SER A 86 8.24 -4.80 -17.97
C SER A 86 7.67 -6.09 -18.58
N GLY A 87 6.36 -6.18 -18.75
CA GLY A 87 5.67 -7.33 -19.34
C GLY A 87 6.04 -7.59 -20.81
N MET A 88 6.22 -6.53 -21.62
CA MET A 88 6.65 -6.65 -23.01
C MET A 88 8.07 -7.23 -23.16
N ARG A 89 8.92 -7.05 -22.14
CA ARG A 89 10.29 -7.57 -22.14
C ARG A 89 10.36 -9.07 -21.84
N GLU A 90 9.33 -9.63 -21.21
CA GLU A 90 9.24 -11.04 -20.83
C GLU A 90 8.13 -11.75 -21.61
N ARG A 91 8.50 -12.47 -22.70
CA ARG A 91 7.57 -13.29 -23.51
C ARG A 91 7.03 -14.50 -22.71
N ARG A 92 6.13 -14.27 -21.76
CA ARG A 92 5.53 -15.28 -20.87
C ARG A 92 4.04 -15.51 -21.22
N PRO A 93 3.49 -16.71 -20.93
CA PRO A 93 2.10 -17.06 -21.23
C PRO A 93 1.08 -16.16 -20.52
N TRP A 94 -0.10 -15.98 -21.15
CA TRP A 94 -1.05 -14.89 -20.88
C TRP A 94 -1.94 -15.08 -19.64
N LEU A 95 -2.22 -16.33 -19.25
CA LEU A 95 -3.06 -16.63 -18.08
C LEU A 95 -2.30 -17.58 -17.12
N ALA A 96 -1.80 -17.03 -16.02
CA ALA A 96 -1.34 -17.81 -14.88
C ALA A 96 -2.13 -17.37 -13.65
N ALA A 97 -2.87 -18.29 -13.04
CA ALA A 97 -3.59 -18.03 -11.80
C ALA A 97 -2.58 -17.65 -10.70
N PRO A 98 -2.74 -16.52 -9.99
CA PRO A 98 -1.75 -16.08 -9.04
C PRO A 98 -1.63 -17.04 -7.84
N GLU A 99 -0.45 -17.63 -7.64
CA GLU A 99 -0.18 -18.52 -6.50
C GLU A 99 -0.33 -17.80 -5.14
N TRP A 100 -0.24 -16.47 -5.10
CA TRP A 100 -0.37 -15.66 -3.87
C TRP A 100 -1.79 -15.66 -3.29
N ILE A 101 -2.83 -15.86 -4.11
CA ILE A 101 -4.23 -15.97 -3.66
C ILE A 101 -4.40 -17.17 -2.72
N ARG A 102 -3.58 -18.21 -2.88
CA ARG A 102 -3.60 -19.40 -2.03
C ARG A 102 -2.86 -19.21 -0.70
N SER A 103 -2.10 -18.13 -0.53
CA SER A 103 -1.36 -17.92 0.71
C SER A 103 -2.30 -17.49 1.85
N PRO A 104 -2.23 -18.11 3.04
CA PRO A 104 -3.06 -17.74 4.18
C PRO A 104 -2.80 -16.30 4.63
N ARG A 105 -1.57 -15.81 4.45
CA ARG A 105 -1.14 -14.45 4.81
C ARG A 105 -1.77 -13.37 3.92
N ALA A 106 -1.91 -13.63 2.61
CA ALA A 106 -2.59 -12.69 1.71
C ALA A 106 -4.10 -12.65 2.01
N ARG A 107 -4.72 -13.80 2.28
CA ARG A 107 -6.14 -13.86 2.68
C ARG A 107 -6.41 -13.10 3.98
N SER A 108 -5.56 -13.27 5.01
CA SER A 108 -5.69 -12.51 6.24
C SER A 108 -5.47 -11.01 6.02
N GLY A 109 -4.55 -10.63 5.13
CA GLY A 109 -4.32 -9.24 4.75
C GLY A 109 -5.55 -8.61 4.09
N ILE A 110 -6.13 -9.27 3.09
CA ILE A 110 -7.36 -8.82 2.41
C ILE A 110 -8.53 -8.74 3.41
N GLY A 111 -8.72 -9.79 4.22
CA GLY A 111 -9.77 -9.82 5.23
C GLY A 111 -9.64 -8.71 6.27
N ALA A 112 -8.42 -8.42 6.72
CA ALA A 112 -8.16 -7.31 7.64
C ALA A 112 -8.37 -5.94 6.99
N LEU A 113 -8.07 -5.79 5.69
CA LEU A 113 -8.34 -4.57 4.94
C LEU A 113 -9.84 -4.31 4.82
N LEU A 114 -10.59 -5.31 4.37
CA LEU A 114 -12.05 -5.23 4.22
C LEU A 114 -12.75 -5.06 5.57
N GLY A 115 -12.37 -5.86 6.57
CA GLY A 115 -12.89 -5.75 7.93
C GLY A 115 -12.56 -4.41 8.57
N GLY A 116 -11.35 -3.89 8.34
CA GLY A 116 -10.94 -2.58 8.80
C GLY A 116 -11.72 -1.44 8.15
N LEU A 117 -12.02 -1.54 6.85
CA LEU A 117 -12.86 -0.59 6.14
C LEU A 117 -14.29 -0.56 6.69
N VAL A 118 -14.89 -1.73 6.91
CA VAL A 118 -16.23 -1.85 7.51
C VAL A 118 -16.22 -1.27 8.94
N PHE A 119 -15.22 -1.61 9.73
CA PHE A 119 -15.04 -1.05 11.08
C PHE A 119 -14.92 0.48 11.05
N TYR A 120 -14.15 1.03 10.12
CA TYR A 120 -14.03 2.48 9.97
C TYR A 120 -15.39 3.14 9.71
N VAL A 121 -16.15 2.64 8.72
CA VAL A 121 -17.46 3.22 8.37
C VAL A 121 -18.43 3.18 9.55
N LEU A 122 -18.41 2.13 10.36
CA LEU A 122 -19.33 1.99 11.49
C LEU A 122 -18.88 2.75 12.74
N ALA A 123 -17.57 2.88 12.97
CA ALA A 123 -17.03 3.39 14.22
C ALA A 123 -16.45 4.81 14.13
N ALA A 124 -16.17 5.34 12.93
CA ALA A 124 -15.55 6.66 12.76
C ALA A 124 -16.40 7.80 13.31
N ASP A 125 -17.71 7.75 13.10
CA ASP A 125 -18.62 8.81 13.60
C ASP A 125 -18.74 8.78 15.12
N ALA A 126 -18.72 7.60 15.73
CA ALA A 126 -18.81 7.45 17.18
C ALA A 126 -17.47 7.79 17.87
N LEU A 127 -16.38 7.13 17.47
CA LEU A 127 -15.09 7.21 18.17
C LEU A 127 -14.25 8.44 17.75
N GLY A 128 -14.55 9.03 16.60
CA GLY A 128 -13.77 10.12 16.01
C GLY A 128 -12.53 9.62 15.29
N PHE A 129 -12.10 10.40 14.29
CA PHE A 129 -11.01 10.05 13.37
C PHE A 129 -9.73 9.60 14.07
N HIS A 130 -9.34 10.28 15.17
CA HIS A 130 -8.07 10.03 15.86
C HIS A 130 -8.01 8.62 16.45
N ILE A 131 -9.05 8.21 17.17
CA ILE A 131 -9.08 6.90 17.84
C ILE A 131 -9.20 5.80 16.80
N THR A 132 -10.10 5.96 15.83
CA THR A 132 -10.29 4.95 14.78
C THR A 132 -9.05 4.77 13.92
N ALA A 133 -8.38 5.86 13.52
CA ALA A 133 -7.18 5.80 12.70
C ALA A 133 -6.02 5.11 13.45
N ILE A 134 -5.76 5.47 14.71
CA ILE A 134 -4.69 4.85 15.50
C ILE A 134 -4.94 3.35 15.66
N VAL A 135 -6.17 2.93 15.99
CA VAL A 135 -6.52 1.51 16.15
C VAL A 135 -6.35 0.75 14.83
N LEU A 136 -6.87 1.29 13.73
CA LEU A 136 -6.74 0.66 12.40
C LEU A 136 -5.30 0.52 11.96
N LEU A 137 -4.52 1.60 12.04
CA LEU A 137 -3.10 1.58 11.69
C LEU A 137 -2.34 0.60 12.58
N ALA A 138 -2.61 0.57 13.88
CA ALA A 138 -1.97 -0.36 14.80
C ALA A 138 -2.28 -1.82 14.43
N VAL A 139 -3.53 -2.16 14.15
CA VAL A 139 -3.95 -3.51 13.75
C VAL A 139 -3.27 -3.93 12.45
N TRP A 140 -3.28 -3.08 11.42
CA TRP A 140 -2.65 -3.41 10.14
C TRP A 140 -1.13 -3.52 10.25
N ILE A 141 -0.45 -2.57 10.89
CA ILE A 141 1.01 -2.64 11.09
C ILE A 141 1.39 -3.89 11.92
N ARG A 142 0.55 -4.27 12.88
CA ARG A 142 0.77 -5.46 13.71
C ARG A 142 0.56 -6.75 12.94
N LEU A 143 -0.41 -6.80 12.03
CA LEU A 143 -0.63 -7.91 11.09
C LEU A 143 0.54 -8.07 10.12
N LEU A 144 1.19 -6.97 9.74
CA LEU A 144 2.41 -6.97 8.95
C LEU A 144 3.64 -7.49 9.74
N GLY A 145 3.53 -7.61 11.07
CA GLY A 145 4.56 -8.20 11.93
C GLY A 145 5.61 -7.22 12.46
N ALA A 146 5.34 -5.91 12.44
CA ALA A 146 6.24 -4.91 13.00
C ALA A 146 6.29 -4.96 14.54
N SER A 147 7.35 -4.39 15.12
CA SER A 147 7.49 -4.28 16.57
C SER A 147 6.50 -3.26 17.15
N TRP A 148 6.10 -3.43 18.41
CA TRP A 148 5.16 -2.54 19.10
C TRP A 148 5.63 -1.07 19.12
N ARG A 149 6.94 -0.83 19.22
CA ARG A 149 7.52 0.52 19.19
C ARG A 149 7.27 1.20 17.85
N VAL A 150 7.55 0.52 16.74
CA VAL A 150 7.29 1.05 15.39
C VAL A 150 5.80 1.23 15.18
N THR A 151 4.99 0.28 15.64
CA THR A 151 3.52 0.33 15.51
C THR A 151 2.94 1.58 16.16
N LEU A 152 3.28 1.84 17.43
CA LEU A 152 2.80 3.00 18.18
C LEU A 152 3.33 4.31 17.57
N CYS A 153 4.64 4.40 17.30
CA CYS A 153 5.22 5.61 16.73
C CYS A 153 4.60 5.95 15.37
N VAL A 154 4.49 4.97 14.47
CA VAL A 154 3.94 5.19 13.13
C VAL A 154 2.45 5.47 13.18
N ALA A 155 1.66 4.73 13.98
CA ALA A 155 0.22 4.95 14.07
C ALA A 155 -0.11 6.36 14.56
N VAL A 156 0.57 6.84 15.61
CA VAL A 156 0.35 8.19 16.15
C VAL A 156 0.84 9.26 15.17
N LEU A 157 2.07 9.13 14.67
CA LEU A 157 2.66 10.12 13.77
C LEU A 157 1.87 10.23 12.46
N ALA A 158 1.51 9.10 11.85
CA ALA A 158 0.73 9.09 10.62
C ALA A 158 -0.67 9.68 10.84
N THR A 159 -1.35 9.33 11.95
CA THR A 159 -2.65 9.91 12.28
C THR A 159 -2.57 11.43 12.40
N LEU A 160 -1.54 11.96 13.09
CA LEU A 160 -1.33 13.39 13.23
C LEU A 160 -1.02 14.07 11.89
N VAL A 161 -0.15 13.49 11.08
CA VAL A 161 0.20 14.02 9.74
C VAL A 161 -1.03 14.07 8.83
N ILE A 162 -1.86 13.01 8.85
CA ILE A 162 -3.10 12.97 8.06
C ILE A 162 -4.07 14.03 8.59
N HIS A 163 -4.27 14.11 9.91
CA HIS A 163 -5.14 15.13 10.51
C HIS A 163 -4.69 16.54 10.13
N LEU A 164 -3.39 16.85 10.25
CA LEU A 164 -2.83 18.15 9.89
C LEU A 164 -2.97 18.44 8.41
N SER A 165 -2.78 17.45 7.55
CA SER A 165 -2.98 17.60 6.10
C SER A 165 -4.43 17.93 5.79
N PHE A 166 -5.39 17.20 6.37
CA PHE A 166 -6.81 17.48 6.13
C PHE A 166 -7.24 18.83 6.72
N TYR A 167 -6.76 19.16 7.92
CA TYR A 167 -7.10 20.40 8.60
C TYR A 167 -6.46 21.64 7.97
N LYS A 168 -5.14 21.62 7.71
CA LYS A 168 -4.38 22.77 7.20
C LYS A 168 -4.35 22.84 5.68
N LEU A 169 -4.18 21.71 4.99
CA LEU A 169 -4.05 21.68 3.52
C LEU A 169 -5.41 21.65 2.83
N LEU A 170 -6.30 20.75 3.26
CA LEU A 170 -7.60 20.54 2.62
C LEU A 170 -8.74 21.37 3.23
N ARG A 171 -8.56 21.91 4.45
CA ARG A 171 -9.58 22.63 5.24
C ARG A 171 -10.90 21.86 5.41
N VAL A 172 -10.82 20.53 5.39
CA VAL A 172 -11.99 19.67 5.59
C VAL A 172 -12.06 19.32 7.08
N PRO A 173 -13.16 19.64 7.78
CA PRO A 173 -13.33 19.21 9.15
C PRO A 173 -13.49 17.68 9.19
N LEU A 174 -12.59 17.02 9.91
CA LEU A 174 -12.68 15.58 10.18
C LEU A 174 -13.65 15.35 11.35
N PRO A 175 -14.39 14.22 11.36
CA PRO A 175 -15.29 13.90 12.46
C PRO A 175 -14.50 13.74 13.76
N TRP A 176 -14.80 14.60 14.72
CA TRP A 176 -14.19 14.57 16.05
C TRP A 176 -14.78 13.47 16.93
N GLY A 177 -15.98 12.98 16.61
CA GLY A 177 -16.68 11.93 17.36
C GLY A 177 -16.75 12.26 18.85
N LEU A 178 -16.32 11.36 19.73
CA LEU A 178 -16.24 11.59 21.18
C LEU A 178 -15.46 12.86 21.59
N LEU A 179 -14.54 13.37 20.76
CA LEU A 179 -13.80 14.62 21.04
C LEU A 179 -14.56 15.89 20.63
N GLU A 180 -15.75 15.77 20.06
CA GLU A 180 -16.60 16.93 19.74
C GLU A 180 -16.93 17.76 20.99
N ARG A 181 -16.97 17.13 22.17
CA ARG A 181 -17.16 17.80 23.46
C ARG A 181 -15.96 18.63 23.94
N TRP A 182 -14.80 18.51 23.29
CA TRP A 182 -13.54 19.18 23.67
C TRP A 182 -13.01 20.09 22.57
N ALA A 183 -13.71 20.21 21.44
CA ALA A 183 -13.40 21.15 20.38
C ALA A 183 -14.00 22.53 20.73
N PHE A 184 -13.31 23.27 21.59
CA PHE A 184 -13.55 24.69 21.84
C PHE A 184 -12.40 25.53 21.29
#